data_AF-A0A2P4SQ27-F1
#
_entry.id   AF-A0A2P4SQ27-F1
#
_cell.length_a   1.000
_cell.length_b   1.000
_cell.length_c   1.000
_cell.angle_alpha   90.00
_cell.angle_beta   90.00
_cell.angle_gamma   90.00
#
_symmetry.space_group_name_H-M   'P 1'
#
loop_
_entity.id
_entity.type
_entity.pdbx_description
1 polymer ?
#
loop_
_entity_poly.entity_id
_entity_poly.type
_entity_poly.pdbx_seq_one_letter_code
_entity_poly.pdbx_strand_id
1 'polypeptide(L)'
;MKLEAHDPRNVTSVCIATIIGITGARLRLRLDGSDNKNDFWRLVDSSDIQPIGTCEKKGGMLQPPLGFQMNASSWPMFLLRTLNGAEMAPAAFFKKEPPKPATNCFKVGMKLEAIDRKNPYLICPATIGDVKGDEVFVTFDGWRGAFDYWCRCDSRDIFPVGWCSLTGDALQPPGNNGKMVNNIA
;
A
#
# COMPACT_ATOMS: atom_id res chain seq x y z
N MET A 1 -6.62 16.69 4.04
CA MET A 1 -6.30 15.86 5.22
C MET A 1 -4.84 15.39 5.23
N LYS A 2 -4.15 15.55 6.38
CA LYS A 2 -2.80 15.06 6.66
C LYS A 2 -2.77 13.98 7.73
N LEU A 3 -1.79 13.08 7.67
CA LEU A 3 -1.57 11.98 8.61
C LEU A 3 -0.07 11.73 8.83
N GLU A 4 0.27 10.87 9.78
CA GLU A 4 1.62 10.33 9.93
C GLU A 4 1.73 9.01 9.16
N ALA A 5 2.83 8.83 8.42
CA ALA A 5 3.10 7.59 7.69
C ALA A 5 4.58 7.18 7.79
N HIS A 6 4.85 5.88 7.81
CA HIS A 6 6.21 5.36 7.59
C HIS A 6 6.67 5.67 6.16
N ASP A 7 7.88 6.21 6.00
CA ASP A 7 8.46 6.46 4.66
C ASP A 7 8.77 5.12 3.97
N PRO A 8 8.16 4.81 2.80
CA PRO A 8 8.44 3.55 2.10
C PRO A 8 9.91 3.38 1.68
N ARG A 9 10.67 4.48 1.58
CA ARG A 9 12.10 4.48 1.23
C ARG A 9 13.01 4.51 2.45
N ASN A 10 12.48 4.75 3.64
CA ASN A 10 13.15 4.59 4.92
C ASN A 10 12.13 4.22 6.02
N VAL A 11 11.84 2.93 6.14
CA VAL A 11 10.73 2.42 6.99
C VAL A 11 10.89 2.71 8.49
N THR A 12 12.07 3.14 8.94
CA THR A 12 12.28 3.57 10.33
C THR A 12 11.78 5.00 10.61
N SER A 13 11.58 5.80 9.56
CA SER A 13 11.16 7.19 9.66
C SER A 13 9.65 7.32 9.58
N VAL A 14 9.06 8.01 10.56
CA VAL A 14 7.66 8.46 10.51
C VAL A 14 7.64 9.90 10.04
N CYS A 15 6.93 10.17 8.95
CA CYS A 15 6.86 11.45 8.27
C CYS A 15 5.42 11.97 8.23
N ILE A 16 5.25 13.26 7.94
CA ILE A 16 3.95 13.81 7.58
C ILE A 16 3.64 13.44 6.13
N ALA A 17 2.43 12.95 5.89
CA ALA A 17 1.92 12.67 4.56
C ALA A 17 0.56 13.35 4.34
N THR A 18 0.31 13.75 3.10
CA THR A 18 -0.98 14.28 2.63
C THR A 18 -1.71 13.22 1.82
N ILE A 19 -3.02 13.06 2.09
CA ILE A 19 -3.91 12.25 1.24
C ILE A 19 -4.16 13.03 -0.05
N ILE A 20 -3.63 12.53 -1.16
CA ILE A 20 -3.75 13.16 -2.50
C ILE A 20 -4.74 12.41 -3.42
N GLY A 21 -5.24 11.26 -2.98
CA GLY A 21 -6.23 10.48 -3.71
C GLY A 21 -6.78 9.34 -2.85
N ILE A 22 -7.97 8.86 -3.21
CA ILE A 22 -8.66 7.77 -2.54
C ILE A 22 -9.26 6.87 -3.62
N THR A 23 -9.10 5.56 -3.48
CA THR A 23 -9.79 4.54 -4.30
C THR A 23 -10.14 3.37 -3.41
N GLY A 24 -11.40 2.95 -3.41
CA GLY A 24 -11.96 2.00 -2.46
C GLY A 24 -11.47 2.21 -1.01
N ALA A 25 -10.80 1.20 -0.44
CA ALA A 25 -10.24 1.24 0.91
C ALA A 25 -8.77 1.71 0.98
N ARG A 26 -8.21 2.23 -0.12
CA ARG A 26 -6.81 2.66 -0.23
C ARG A 26 -6.67 4.18 -0.33
N LEU A 27 -5.62 4.69 0.30
CA LEU A 27 -5.21 6.09 0.30
C LEU A 27 -3.94 6.23 -0.55
N ARG A 28 -3.95 7.18 -1.49
CA ARG A 28 -2.74 7.64 -2.17
C ARG A 28 -2.13 8.75 -1.34
N LEU A 29 -0.89 8.53 -0.93
CA LEU A 29 -0.17 9.38 0.01
C LEU A 29 1.06 9.98 -0.67
N ARG A 30 1.34 11.24 -0.33
CA ARG A 30 2.58 11.92 -0.65
C ARG A 30 3.20 12.45 0.64
N LEU A 31 4.50 12.23 0.83
CA LEU A 31 5.21 12.79 1.97
C LEU A 31 5.39 14.30 1.78
N ASP A 32 5.06 15.07 2.81
CA ASP A 32 5.17 16.50 2.76
C ASP A 32 6.64 16.94 2.67
N GLY A 33 6.95 17.77 1.66
CA GLY A 33 8.32 18.24 1.40
C GLY A 33 9.16 17.33 0.51
N SER A 34 8.60 16.21 0.02
CA SER A 34 9.21 15.39 -1.04
C SER A 34 8.70 15.74 -2.44
N ASP A 35 9.16 14.99 -3.45
CA ASP A 35 8.66 15.08 -4.82
C ASP A 35 7.28 14.43 -5.04
N ASN A 36 6.77 14.52 -6.28
CA ASN A 36 5.51 13.94 -6.74
C ASN A 36 5.67 12.62 -7.53
N LYS A 37 6.87 12.06 -7.55
CA LYS A 37 7.22 10.83 -8.30
C LYS A 37 7.18 9.59 -7.42
N ASN A 38 7.20 9.77 -6.10
CA ASN A 38 7.26 8.71 -5.09
C ASN A 38 5.98 8.64 -4.24
N ASP A 39 4.81 8.92 -4.84
CA ASP A 39 3.54 8.67 -4.18
C ASP A 39 3.38 7.17 -3.89
N PHE A 40 2.71 6.84 -2.79
CA PHE A 40 2.54 5.46 -2.35
C PHE A 40 1.12 5.20 -1.85
N TRP A 41 0.72 3.94 -1.88
CA TRP A 41 -0.62 3.52 -1.48
C TRP A 41 -0.60 2.81 -0.14
N ARG A 42 -1.59 3.07 0.70
CA ARG A 42 -1.84 2.34 1.96
C ARG A 42 -3.32 2.10 2.16
N LEU A 43 -3.68 0.94 2.70
CA LEU A 43 -5.04 0.69 3.17
C LEU A 43 -5.33 1.56 4.40
N VAL A 44 -6.59 1.92 4.61
CA VAL A 44 -7.05 2.68 5.80
C VAL A 44 -6.85 1.94 7.13
N ASP A 45 -6.59 0.64 7.08
CA ASP A 45 -6.30 -0.25 8.20
C ASP A 45 -4.81 -0.69 8.24
N SER A 46 -3.93 0.02 7.52
CA SER A 46 -2.49 -0.26 7.55
C SER A 46 -1.86 0.27 8.83
N SER A 47 -0.99 -0.54 9.46
CA SER A 47 -0.18 -0.11 10.59
C SER A 47 0.89 0.92 10.23
N ASP A 48 1.15 1.13 8.94
CA ASP A 48 2.10 2.13 8.45
C ASP A 48 1.56 3.57 8.52
N ILE A 49 0.26 3.74 8.79
CA ILE A 49 -0.38 5.06 8.86
C ILE A 49 -1.04 5.28 10.22
N GLN A 50 -1.00 6.51 10.72
CA GLN A 50 -1.58 6.85 12.02
C GLN A 50 -2.01 8.33 12.08
N PRO A 51 -2.90 8.70 13.03
CA PRO A 51 -3.26 10.09 13.25
C PRO A 51 -2.06 10.95 13.63
N ILE A 52 -2.11 12.24 13.30
CA ILE A 52 -1.08 13.20 13.74
C ILE A 52 -1.04 13.28 15.27
N GLY A 53 0.18 13.29 15.82
CA GLY A 53 0.47 13.28 17.25
C GLY A 53 0.68 11.87 17.81
N THR A 54 0.52 10.81 17.03
CA THR A 54 0.77 9.44 17.51
C THR A 54 2.26 9.17 17.71
N CYS A 55 3.13 9.64 16.81
CA CYS A 55 4.58 9.49 16.94
C CYS A 55 5.10 10.12 18.24
N GLU A 56 4.71 11.37 18.51
CA GLU A 56 5.07 12.08 19.74
C GLU A 56 4.56 11.37 21.00
N LYS A 57 3.30 10.93 21.02
CA LYS A 57 2.71 10.19 22.15
C LYS A 57 3.44 8.88 22.46
N LYS A 58 4.08 8.27 21.47
CA LYS A 58 4.90 7.06 21.62
C LYS A 58 6.37 7.38 22.00
N GLY A 59 6.70 8.65 22.25
CA GLY A 59 8.06 9.10 22.55
C GLY A 59 8.97 9.21 21.33
N GLY A 60 8.41 9.14 20.12
CA GLY A 60 9.14 9.32 18.87
C GLY A 60 9.19 10.77 18.42
N MET A 61 9.98 11.02 17.37
CA MET A 61 10.06 12.32 16.70
C MET A 61 9.87 12.15 15.20
N LEU A 62 9.01 12.99 14.62
CA LEU A 62 8.79 13.00 13.17
C LEU A 62 10.07 13.36 12.43
N GLN A 63 10.35 12.61 11.38
CA GLN A 63 11.55 12.73 10.56
C GLN A 63 11.21 13.39 9.21
N PRO A 64 12.15 14.15 8.61
CA PRO A 64 12.01 14.56 7.22
C PRO A 64 11.98 13.31 6.33
N PRO A 65 11.18 13.31 5.25
CA PRO A 65 11.16 12.19 4.32
C PRO A 65 12.52 12.02 3.64
N LEU A 66 12.85 10.80 3.23
CA LEU A 66 13.96 10.58 2.30
C LEU A 66 13.66 11.37 1.01
N GLY A 67 14.59 12.18 0.51
CA GLY A 67 14.28 13.07 -0.61
C GLY A 67 13.49 14.33 -0.23
N PHE A 68 13.52 14.73 1.05
CA PHE A 68 13.17 16.09 1.46
C PHE A 68 13.95 17.11 0.62
N GLN A 69 13.23 18.06 0.01
CA GLN A 69 13.81 18.96 -1.00
C GLN A 69 14.57 20.16 -0.42
N MET A 70 14.53 20.34 0.90
CA MET A 70 15.28 21.39 1.60
C MET A 70 16.42 20.78 2.43
N ASN A 71 17.26 21.63 3.01
CA ASN A 71 18.29 21.16 3.95
C ASN A 71 17.66 20.62 5.25
N ALA A 72 18.36 19.70 5.91
CA ALA A 72 17.86 19.06 7.14
C ALA A 72 17.59 20.07 8.27
N SER A 73 18.37 21.16 8.35
CA SER A 73 18.17 22.22 9.34
C SER A 73 16.87 23.00 9.16
N SER A 74 16.25 22.98 7.97
CA SER A 74 14.93 23.59 7.74
C SER A 74 13.76 22.72 8.23
N TRP A 75 13.99 21.45 8.57
CA TRP A 75 12.92 20.51 8.92
C TRP A 75 12.00 21.00 10.05
N PRO A 76 12.50 21.51 11.19
CA PRO A 76 11.63 21.94 12.29
C PRO A 76 10.66 23.05 11.87
N MET A 77 11.16 24.05 11.12
CA MET A 77 10.34 25.15 10.62
C MET A 77 9.37 24.70 9.52
N PHE A 78 9.81 23.78 8.66
CA PHE A 78 8.96 23.18 7.64
C PHE A 78 7.78 22.42 8.27
N LEU A 79 8.04 21.60 9.29
CA LEU A 79 7.02 20.83 10.00
C LEU A 79 6.01 21.76 10.68
N LEU A 80 6.49 22.77 11.41
CA LEU A 80 5.63 23.76 12.07
C LEU A 80 4.69 24.45 11.07
N ARG A 81 5.23 24.91 9.94
CA ARG A 81 4.43 25.57 8.88
C ARG A 81 3.45 24.61 8.22
N THR A 82 3.87 23.38 7.98
CA THR A 82 3.05 22.34 7.33
C THR A 82 1.84 21.95 8.16
N LEU A 83 1.97 21.95 9.50
CA LEU A 83 0.90 21.55 10.41
C LEU A 83 0.03 22.73 10.86
N ASN A 84 0.51 23.96 10.79
CA ASN A 84 -0.28 25.14 11.18
C ASN A 84 -1.49 25.33 10.26
N GLY A 85 -2.70 25.26 10.82
CA GLY A 85 -3.96 25.37 10.08
C GLY A 85 -4.26 24.19 9.15
N ALA A 86 -3.48 23.10 9.23
CA ALA A 86 -3.69 21.94 8.39
C ALA A 86 -4.91 21.13 8.83
N GLU A 87 -5.71 20.70 7.86
CA GLU A 87 -6.77 19.73 8.10
C GLU A 87 -6.14 18.35 8.38
N MET A 88 -6.33 17.83 9.60
CA MET A 88 -5.84 16.52 10.02
C MET A 88 -6.86 15.42 9.70
N ALA A 89 -6.40 14.25 9.30
CA ALA A 89 -7.26 13.09 9.12
C ALA A 89 -7.86 12.67 10.49
N PRO A 90 -9.20 12.57 10.62
CA PRO A 90 -9.84 12.13 11.86
C PRO A 90 -9.38 10.73 12.30
N ALA A 91 -9.18 10.54 13.60
CA ALA A 91 -8.76 9.25 14.16
C ALA A 91 -9.72 8.09 13.79
N ALA A 92 -11.01 8.39 13.59
CA ALA A 92 -12.03 7.41 13.20
C ALA A 92 -11.80 6.78 11.80
N PHE A 93 -10.97 7.40 10.96
CA PHE A 93 -10.66 6.88 9.61
C PHE A 93 -9.61 5.77 9.64
N PHE A 94 -8.80 5.72 10.70
CA PHE A 94 -7.77 4.70 10.89
C PHE A 94 -8.41 3.46 11.51
N LYS A 95 -8.40 2.37 10.77
CA LYS A 95 -8.99 1.10 11.20
C LYS A 95 -7.90 0.20 11.78
N LYS A 96 -8.33 -0.77 12.58
CA LYS A 96 -7.41 -1.76 13.17
C LYS A 96 -6.97 -2.73 12.07
N GLU A 97 -5.67 -2.97 11.99
CA GLU A 97 -5.12 -3.99 11.08
C GLU A 97 -5.75 -5.36 11.34
N PRO A 98 -6.20 -6.08 10.29
CA PRO A 98 -6.76 -7.42 10.42
C PRO A 98 -5.73 -8.39 11.02
N PRO A 99 -6.19 -9.42 11.75
CA PRO A 99 -5.30 -10.42 12.30
C PRO A 99 -4.57 -11.18 11.19
N LYS A 100 -3.31 -11.49 11.44
CA LYS A 100 -2.51 -12.32 10.52
C LYS A 100 -3.06 -13.74 10.48
N PRO A 101 -3.10 -14.39 9.31
CA PRO A 101 -3.40 -15.82 9.22
C PRO A 101 -2.44 -16.63 10.10
N ALA A 102 -2.96 -17.64 10.82
CA ALA A 102 -2.13 -18.49 11.67
C ALA A 102 -1.18 -19.39 10.87
N THR A 103 -1.59 -19.78 9.66
CA THR A 103 -0.82 -20.61 8.74
C THR A 103 -1.06 -20.15 7.30
N ASN A 104 -0.13 -20.46 6.40
CA ASN A 104 -0.34 -20.26 4.97
C ASN A 104 -1.34 -21.28 4.43
N CYS A 105 -2.50 -20.79 3.97
CA CYS A 105 -3.58 -21.60 3.42
C CYS A 105 -3.67 -21.56 1.88
N PHE A 106 -2.76 -20.84 1.21
CA PHE A 106 -2.75 -20.77 -0.25
C PHE A 106 -2.32 -22.10 -0.88
N LYS A 107 -2.88 -22.40 -2.06
CA LYS A 107 -2.50 -23.53 -2.89
C LYS A 107 -2.22 -23.05 -4.30
N VAL A 108 -1.27 -23.70 -4.97
CA VAL A 108 -0.96 -23.44 -6.38
C VAL A 108 -2.22 -23.57 -7.22
N GLY A 109 -2.44 -22.61 -8.12
CA GLY A 109 -3.61 -22.51 -8.99
C GLY A 109 -4.78 -21.71 -8.40
N MET A 110 -4.76 -21.33 -7.11
CA MET A 110 -5.77 -20.44 -6.55
C MET A 110 -5.71 -19.06 -7.20
N LYS A 111 -6.88 -18.45 -7.43
CA LYS A 111 -7.02 -17.09 -7.95
C LYS A 111 -7.23 -16.07 -6.83
N LEU A 112 -6.73 -14.86 -7.06
CA LEU A 112 -6.77 -13.74 -6.13
C LEU A 112 -6.73 -12.41 -6.90
N GLU A 113 -6.86 -11.32 -6.17
CA GLU A 113 -6.56 -9.97 -6.65
C GLU A 113 -5.24 -9.50 -6.03
N ALA A 114 -4.36 -8.86 -6.79
CA ALA A 114 -3.04 -8.45 -6.30
C ALA A 114 -2.61 -7.09 -6.85
N ILE A 115 -1.87 -6.31 -6.05
CA ILE A 115 -1.28 -5.03 -6.47
C ILE A 115 -0.13 -5.30 -7.44
N ASP A 116 -0.12 -4.62 -8.58
CA ASP A 116 1.07 -4.58 -9.45
C ASP A 116 2.15 -3.71 -8.78
N ARG A 117 3.23 -4.32 -8.29
CA ARG A 117 4.33 -3.60 -7.61
C ARG A 117 5.07 -2.62 -8.53
N LYS A 118 5.01 -2.79 -9.84
CA LYS A 118 5.57 -1.83 -10.81
C LYS A 118 4.62 -0.68 -11.10
N ASN A 119 3.32 -0.88 -10.90
CA ASN A 119 2.31 0.16 -11.01
C ASN A 119 1.29 0.05 -9.87
N PRO A 120 1.61 0.53 -8.65
CA PRO A 120 0.80 0.29 -7.44
C PRO A 120 -0.61 0.90 -7.47
N TYR A 121 -0.95 1.65 -8.50
CA TYR A 121 -2.30 2.11 -8.80
C TYR A 121 -3.23 0.94 -9.16
N LEU A 122 -2.68 -0.10 -9.78
CA LEU A 122 -3.44 -1.20 -10.35
C LEU A 122 -3.57 -2.35 -9.34
N ILE A 123 -4.80 -2.84 -9.21
CA ILE A 123 -5.09 -4.17 -8.67
C ILE A 123 -5.52 -5.04 -9.86
N CYS A 124 -4.91 -6.21 -10.00
CA CYS A 124 -5.07 -7.09 -11.14
C CYS A 124 -5.48 -8.51 -10.69
N PRO A 125 -6.23 -9.24 -11.53
CA PRO A 125 -6.42 -10.68 -11.36
C PRO A 125 -5.07 -11.40 -11.41
N ALA A 126 -4.85 -12.27 -10.44
CA ALA A 126 -3.63 -13.03 -10.29
C ALA A 126 -3.91 -14.47 -9.92
N THR A 127 -2.89 -15.32 -10.06
CA THR A 127 -2.90 -16.73 -9.73
C THR A 127 -1.69 -17.05 -8.83
N ILE A 128 -1.88 -17.94 -7.85
CA ILE A 128 -0.75 -18.48 -7.06
C ILE A 128 0.01 -19.46 -7.94
N GLY A 129 1.22 -19.10 -8.35
CA GLY A 129 2.10 -19.92 -9.20
C GLY A 129 2.92 -20.95 -8.42
N ASP A 130 3.28 -20.66 -7.17
CA ASP A 130 4.08 -21.53 -6.30
C ASP A 130 3.87 -21.16 -4.81
N VAL A 131 4.18 -22.08 -3.89
CA VAL A 131 4.06 -21.88 -2.43
C VAL A 131 5.29 -22.47 -1.73
N LYS A 132 5.96 -21.67 -0.90
CA LYS A 132 7.16 -22.07 -0.13
C LYS A 132 7.07 -21.57 1.31
N GLY A 133 6.67 -22.46 2.23
CA GLY A 133 6.44 -22.09 3.63
C GLY A 133 5.40 -20.98 3.74
N ASP A 134 5.76 -19.84 4.31
CA ASP A 134 4.90 -18.67 4.43
C ASP A 134 4.90 -17.76 3.19
N GLU A 135 5.70 -18.06 2.17
CA GLU A 135 5.75 -17.29 0.94
C GLU A 135 4.90 -17.90 -0.17
N VAL A 136 4.31 -17.02 -0.97
CA VAL A 136 3.52 -17.36 -2.16
C VAL A 136 4.05 -16.59 -3.36
N PHE A 137 4.09 -17.26 -4.51
CA PHE A 137 4.48 -16.66 -5.77
C PHE A 137 3.22 -16.20 -6.52
N VAL A 138 3.08 -14.90 -6.69
CA VAL A 138 1.94 -14.27 -7.36
C VAL A 138 2.27 -14.07 -8.83
N THR A 139 1.44 -14.61 -9.72
CA THR A 139 1.55 -14.42 -11.17
C THR A 139 0.35 -13.69 -11.73
N PHE A 140 0.55 -12.76 -12.67
CA PHE A 140 -0.54 -11.93 -13.18
C PHE A 140 -1.20 -12.54 -14.42
N ASP A 141 -2.52 -12.72 -14.37
CA ASP A 141 -3.28 -13.38 -15.42
C ASP A 141 -3.16 -12.60 -16.75
N GLY A 142 -2.75 -13.29 -17.81
CA GLY A 142 -2.59 -12.70 -19.14
C GLY A 142 -1.27 -11.95 -19.37
N TRP A 143 -0.31 -12.04 -18.43
CA TRP A 143 1.02 -11.45 -18.53
C TRP A 143 2.13 -12.52 -18.54
N ARG A 144 3.30 -12.20 -19.12
CA ARG A 144 4.41 -13.15 -19.31
C ARG A 144 5.43 -13.13 -18.17
N GLY A 145 4.96 -12.99 -16.95
CA GLY A 145 5.77 -13.09 -15.73
C GLY A 145 6.66 -11.90 -15.38
N ALA A 146 6.72 -10.87 -16.22
CA ALA A 146 7.55 -9.68 -15.97
C ALA A 146 7.12 -8.86 -14.73
N PHE A 147 5.93 -9.13 -14.18
CA PHE A 147 5.35 -8.44 -13.02
C PHE A 147 5.21 -9.35 -11.81
N ASP A 148 5.52 -10.64 -11.95
CA ASP A 148 5.34 -11.64 -10.91
C ASP A 148 6.30 -11.40 -9.75
N TYR A 149 5.87 -11.76 -8.54
CA TYR A 149 6.69 -11.57 -7.35
C TYR A 149 6.39 -12.59 -6.26
N TRP A 150 7.39 -12.81 -5.40
CA TRP A 150 7.22 -13.48 -4.12
C TRP A 150 6.74 -12.48 -3.06
N CYS A 151 5.82 -12.93 -2.22
CA CYS A 151 5.38 -12.22 -1.02
C CYS A 151 4.98 -13.20 0.08
N ARG A 152 4.93 -12.73 1.32
CA ARG A 152 4.36 -13.51 2.42
C ARG A 152 2.85 -13.67 2.26
N CYS A 153 2.30 -14.74 2.80
CA CYS A 153 0.86 -15.01 2.82
C CYS A 153 0.03 -13.98 3.61
N ASP A 154 0.68 -13.22 4.51
CA ASP A 154 0.09 -12.10 5.25
C ASP A 154 0.34 -10.72 4.59
N SER A 155 0.76 -10.70 3.32
CA SER A 155 0.97 -9.46 2.57
C SER A 155 -0.34 -8.65 2.46
N ARG A 156 -0.22 -7.33 2.64
CA ARG A 156 -1.33 -6.38 2.49
C ARG A 156 -1.59 -5.98 1.02
N ASP A 157 -0.85 -6.57 0.09
CA ASP A 157 -0.92 -6.31 -1.35
C ASP A 157 -1.67 -7.40 -2.12
N ILE A 158 -2.22 -8.39 -1.42
CA ILE A 158 -3.00 -9.49 -1.98
C ILE A 158 -4.38 -9.56 -1.30
N PHE A 159 -5.42 -9.83 -2.08
CA PHE A 159 -6.80 -9.77 -1.66
C PHE A 159 -7.61 -10.96 -2.19
N PRO A 160 -8.68 -11.38 -1.49
CA PRO A 160 -9.59 -12.39 -2.01
C PRO A 160 -10.32 -11.88 -3.26
N VAL A 161 -10.76 -12.80 -4.12
CA VAL A 161 -11.58 -12.47 -5.29
C VAL A 161 -12.85 -11.74 -4.86
N GLY A 162 -13.16 -10.63 -5.52
CA GLY A 162 -14.30 -9.75 -5.23
C GLY A 162 -13.98 -8.59 -4.29
N TRP A 163 -12.75 -8.47 -3.80
CA TRP A 163 -12.38 -7.41 -2.84
C TRP A 163 -12.45 -6.00 -3.44
N CYS A 164 -11.97 -5.80 -4.66
CA CYS A 164 -12.12 -4.53 -5.39
C CYS A 164 -13.60 -4.14 -5.54
N SER A 165 -14.45 -5.09 -5.93
CA SER A 165 -15.89 -4.85 -6.07
C SER A 165 -16.54 -4.49 -4.73
N LEU A 166 -16.12 -5.13 -3.64
CA LEU A 166 -16.65 -4.88 -2.30
C LEU A 166 -16.25 -3.50 -1.76
N THR A 167 -15.00 -3.11 -2.01
CA THR A 167 -14.43 -1.88 -1.45
C THR A 167 -14.62 -0.66 -2.34
N GLY A 168 -14.99 -0.85 -3.61
CA GLY A 168 -15.11 0.22 -4.60
C GLY A 168 -13.78 0.60 -5.24
N ASP A 169 -12.81 -0.32 -5.28
CA ASP A 169 -11.56 -0.15 -5.99
C ASP A 169 -11.65 -0.69 -7.43
N ALA A 170 -10.74 -0.26 -8.30
CA ALA A 170 -10.76 -0.63 -9.72
C ALA A 170 -9.92 -1.89 -9.99
N LEU A 171 -10.61 -2.99 -10.28
CA LEU A 171 -9.97 -4.22 -10.77
C LEU A 171 -9.67 -4.11 -12.26
N GLN A 172 -8.42 -4.36 -12.66
CA GLN A 172 -8.04 -4.44 -14.07
C GLN A 172 -8.55 -5.74 -14.71
N PRO A 173 -8.84 -5.76 -16.02
CA PRO A 173 -9.01 -7.03 -16.73
C PRO A 173 -7.68 -7.79 -16.83
N PRO A 174 -7.70 -9.11 -17.07
CA PRO A 174 -6.50 -9.87 -17.43
C PRO A 174 -5.79 -9.27 -18.65
N GLY A 175 -4.47 -9.48 -18.73
CA GLY A 175 -3.69 -9.03 -19.89
C GLY A 175 -4.07 -9.74 -21.19
N ASN A 176 -3.92 -9.06 -22.32
CA ASN A 176 -4.23 -9.62 -23.64
C ASN A 176 -3.18 -10.62 -24.17
N ASN A 177 -2.13 -10.91 -23.40
CA ASN A 177 -0.98 -11.70 -23.87
C ASN A 177 -1.04 -13.18 -23.46
N GLY A 178 -2.07 -13.59 -22.71
CA GLY A 178 -2.30 -14.99 -22.32
C GLY A 178 -3.21 -15.70 -23.31
N LYS A 179 -2.83 -16.93 -23.72
CA LYS A 179 -3.71 -17.82 -24.49
C LYS A 179 -4.99 -18.04 -23.70
N MET A 180 -6.16 -17.87 -24.34
CA MET A 180 -7.41 -18.41 -23.83
C MET A 180 -7.22 -19.91 -23.58
N VAL A 181 -7.19 -20.32 -22.32
CA VAL A 181 -7.37 -21.74 -22.00
C VAL A 181 -8.87 -21.97 -22.15
N ASN A 182 -9.27 -22.33 -23.36
CA ASN A 182 -10.62 -22.82 -23.61
C ASN A 182 -10.82 -24.06 -22.75
N ASN A 183 -11.55 -23.93 -21.64
CA ASN A 183 -12.16 -25.08 -21.00
C ASN A 183 -13.26 -25.55 -21.94
N ILE A 184 -12.96 -26.61 -22.67
CA ILE A 184 -13.92 -27.39 -23.42
C ILE A 184 -14.81 -28.07 -22.37
N ALA A 185 -16.11 -27.75 -22.39
CA ALA A 185 -17.16 -28.58 -21.83
C ALA A 185 -17.94 -29.17 -23.00
#